data_AF-A0A6N8HQ17-F1
#
_entry.id   AF-A0A6N8HQ17-F1
#
_cell.length_a   1.000
_cell.length_b   1.000
_cell.length_c   1.000
_cell.angle_alpha   90.00
_cell.angle_beta   90.00
_cell.angle_gamma   90.00
#
_symmetry.space_group_name_H-M   'P 1'
#
loop_
_entity.id
_entity.type
_entity.pdbx_description
1 polymer ?
#
loop_
_entity_poly.entity_id
_entity_poly.type
_entity_poly.pdbx_seq_one_letter_code
_entity_poly.pdbx_strand_id
1 'polypeptide(L)'
;MIVMETYAMNEEEIAEYCRKKGLYREQINAWQQVCLQANGNAFNQAKALTGQLKEEKQRSKTLEKDLQKKEKALAEAAALLLLRKKARAIWGDQEDE
;
A
#
# COMPACT_ATOMS: atom_id res chain seq x y z
N MET A 1 -28.61 18.81 -12.11
CA MET A 1 -27.89 18.21 -10.95
C MET A 1 -27.82 19.28 -9.87
N ILE A 2 -28.54 19.12 -8.75
CA ILE A 2 -28.81 20.21 -7.78
C ILE A 2 -27.51 20.80 -7.19
N VAL A 3 -26.54 19.96 -6.84
CA VAL A 3 -25.24 20.40 -6.29
C VAL A 3 -24.43 21.24 -7.28
N MET A 4 -24.45 20.90 -8.58
CA MET A 4 -23.74 21.66 -9.62
C MET A 4 -24.44 22.98 -9.94
N GLU A 5 -25.77 22.97 -9.97
CA GLU A 5 -26.58 24.17 -10.22
C GLU A 5 -26.42 25.19 -9.09
N THR A 6 -26.28 24.73 -7.85
CA THR A 6 -26.18 25.59 -6.65
C THR A 6 -24.75 25.96 -6.27
N TYR A 7 -23.72 25.45 -6.97
CA TYR A 7 -22.32 25.61 -6.60
C TYR A 7 -21.84 27.07 -6.54
N ALA A 8 -22.29 27.91 -7.48
CA ALA A 8 -21.90 29.31 -7.58
C ALA A 8 -22.97 30.29 -7.04
N MET A 9 -24.05 29.76 -6.44
CA MET A 9 -25.15 30.58 -5.96
C MET A 9 -24.83 31.19 -4.59
N ASN A 10 -25.27 32.42 -4.37
CA ASN A 10 -25.26 33.06 -3.06
C ASN A 10 -26.46 32.61 -2.18
N GLU A 11 -26.56 33.10 -0.95
CA GLU A 11 -27.61 32.65 -0.03
C GLU A 11 -29.04 32.99 -0.50
N GLU A 12 -29.23 34.13 -1.15
CA GLU A 12 -30.53 34.58 -1.64
C GLU A 12 -30.99 33.72 -2.82
N GLU A 13 -30.07 33.42 -3.75
CA GLU A 13 -30.28 32.56 -4.90
C GLU A 13 -30.61 31.13 -4.47
N ILE A 14 -29.92 30.60 -3.44
CA ILE A 14 -30.23 29.29 -2.85
C ILE A 14 -31.63 29.30 -2.22
N ALA A 15 -32.00 30.37 -1.50
CA ALA A 15 -33.33 30.46 -0.89
C ALA A 15 -34.46 30.51 -1.94
N GLU A 16 -34.25 31.23 -3.05
CA GLU A 16 -35.19 31.26 -4.16
C GLU A 16 -35.27 29.91 -4.90
N TYR A 17 -34.12 29.28 -5.13
CA TYR A 17 -34.01 27.95 -5.73
C TYR A 17 -34.75 26.90 -4.89
N CYS A 18 -34.56 26.91 -3.57
CA CYS A 18 -35.27 26.05 -2.62
C CYS A 18 -36.79 26.18 -2.74
N ARG A 19 -37.32 27.42 -2.78
CA ARG A 19 -38.76 27.67 -2.94
C ARG A 19 -39.30 27.18 -4.29
N LYS A 20 -38.56 27.41 -5.38
CA LYS A 20 -38.95 26.97 -6.73
C LYS A 20 -38.94 25.46 -6.90
N LYS A 21 -38.04 24.76 -6.21
CA LYS A 21 -37.83 23.31 -6.36
C LYS A 21 -38.46 22.47 -5.24
N GLY A 22 -39.03 23.10 -4.22
CA GLY A 22 -39.59 22.41 -3.06
C GLY A 22 -38.52 21.71 -2.21
N LEU A 23 -37.36 22.34 -2.04
CA LEU A 23 -36.21 21.80 -1.34
C LEU A 23 -35.91 22.61 -0.07
N TYR A 24 -35.31 21.95 0.90
CA TYR A 24 -34.76 22.59 2.10
C TYR A 24 -33.27 22.88 1.90
N ARG A 25 -32.79 23.99 2.48
CA ARG A 25 -31.38 24.41 2.38
C ARG A 25 -30.45 23.34 2.97
N GLU A 26 -30.90 22.68 4.03
CA GLU A 26 -30.22 21.58 4.70
C GLU A 26 -29.99 20.39 3.75
N GLN A 27 -30.92 20.10 2.83
CA GLN A 27 -30.78 19.01 1.86
C GLN A 27 -29.69 19.33 0.83
N ILE A 28 -29.64 20.57 0.35
CA ILE A 28 -28.60 21.02 -0.59
C ILE A 28 -27.23 20.96 0.08
N ASN A 29 -27.13 21.45 1.32
CA ASN A 29 -25.90 21.38 2.10
C ASN A 29 -25.45 19.93 2.35
N ALA A 30 -26.38 19.03 2.69
CA ALA A 30 -26.07 17.62 2.88
C ALA A 30 -25.51 16.99 1.59
N TRP A 31 -26.11 17.26 0.43
CA TRP A 31 -25.59 16.74 -0.84
C TRP A 31 -24.25 17.36 -1.24
N GLN A 32 -24.02 18.66 -1.00
CA GLN A 32 -22.72 19.29 -1.21
C GLN A 32 -21.63 18.62 -0.35
N GLN A 33 -21.92 18.37 0.93
CA GLN A 33 -21.00 17.68 1.83
C GLN A 33 -20.69 16.26 1.36
N VAL A 34 -21.70 15.50 0.94
CA VAL A 34 -21.50 14.15 0.39
C VAL A 34 -20.63 14.18 -0.88
N CYS A 35 -20.86 15.12 -1.79
CA CYS A 35 -20.03 15.29 -3.00
C CYS A 35 -18.57 15.65 -2.67
N LEU A 36 -18.34 16.54 -1.70
CA LEU A 36 -16.99 16.91 -1.25
C LEU A 36 -16.28 15.74 -0.58
N GLN A 37 -16.97 15.00 0.29
CA GLN A 37 -16.41 13.85 1.00
C GLN A 37 -16.08 12.69 0.08
N ALA A 38 -16.93 12.41 -0.92
CA ALA A 38 -16.69 11.35 -1.90
C ALA A 38 -15.38 11.57 -2.66
N ASN A 39 -15.09 12.80 -3.05
CA ASN A 39 -13.87 13.14 -3.78
C ASN A 39 -12.64 13.31 -2.87
N GLY A 40 -12.80 13.90 -1.69
CA GLY A 40 -11.70 14.14 -0.74
C GLY A 40 -11.17 12.86 -0.08
N ASN A 41 -12.05 11.93 0.29
CA ASN A 41 -11.64 10.69 0.96
C ASN A 41 -10.95 9.72 0.00
N ALA A 42 -11.42 9.62 -1.24
CA ALA A 42 -10.82 8.74 -2.25
C ALA A 42 -9.38 9.14 -2.58
N PHE A 43 -9.10 10.43 -2.74
CA PHE A 43 -7.76 10.94 -3.04
C PHE A 43 -6.77 10.68 -1.89
N ASN A 44 -7.18 10.97 -0.66
CA ASN A 44 -6.33 10.77 0.52
C ASN A 44 -6.06 9.27 0.77
N GLN A 45 -7.06 8.41 0.60
CA GLN A 45 -6.87 6.95 0.70
C GLN A 45 -5.94 6.43 -0.39
N ALA A 46 -6.10 6.86 -1.64
CA ALA A 46 -5.23 6.44 -2.73
C ALA A 46 -3.77 6.85 -2.50
N LYS A 47 -3.53 8.07 -1.98
CA LYS A 47 -2.19 8.55 -1.63
C LYS A 47 -1.57 7.74 -0.48
N ALA A 48 -2.35 7.45 0.57
CA ALA A 48 -1.90 6.63 1.69
C ALA A 48 -1.56 5.19 1.24
N LEU A 49 -2.44 4.57 0.45
CA LEU A 49 -2.21 3.23 -0.11
C LEU A 49 -0.96 3.18 -0.99
N THR A 50 -0.74 4.19 -1.82
CA THR A 50 0.46 4.27 -2.67
C THR A 50 1.74 4.35 -1.82
N GLY A 51 1.71 5.11 -0.73
CA GLY A 51 2.81 5.19 0.24
C GLY A 51 3.12 3.85 0.88
N GLN A 52 2.08 3.16 1.41
CA GLN A 52 2.21 1.84 2.01
C GLN A 52 2.73 0.80 1.02
N LEU A 53 2.23 0.80 -0.22
CA LEU A 53 2.67 -0.12 -1.26
C LEU A 53 4.15 0.09 -1.62
N LYS A 54 4.63 1.33 -1.65
CA LYS A 54 6.03 1.64 -1.91
C LYS A 54 6.93 1.14 -0.77
N GLU A 55 6.49 1.34 0.48
CA GLU A 55 7.22 0.88 1.65
C GLU A 55 7.30 -0.66 1.70
N GLU A 56 6.18 -1.33 1.45
CA GLU A 56 6.10 -2.80 1.39
C GLU A 56 7.05 -3.34 0.32
N LYS A 57 7.00 -2.81 -0.91
CA LYS A 57 7.90 -3.22 -1.99
C LYS A 57 9.37 -3.06 -1.63
N GLN A 58 9.72 -1.98 -0.93
CA GLN A 58 11.10 -1.75 -0.50
C GLN A 58 11.51 -2.76 0.58
N ARG A 59 10.63 -3.07 1.54
CA ARG A 59 10.87 -4.10 2.56
C ARG A 59 11.04 -5.48 1.92
N SER A 60 10.14 -5.84 1.00
CA SER A 60 10.19 -7.09 0.25
C SER A 60 11.53 -7.25 -0.49
N LYS A 61 11.96 -6.22 -1.24
CA LYS A 61 13.24 -6.24 -1.95
C LYS A 61 14.46 -6.39 -1.02
N THR A 62 14.43 -5.78 0.17
CA THR A 62 15.50 -5.93 1.15
C THR A 62 15.53 -7.35 1.70
N LEU A 63 14.37 -7.89 2.07
CA LEU A 63 14.24 -9.25 2.58
C LEU A 63 14.69 -10.30 1.56
N GLU A 64 14.29 -10.15 0.29
CA GLU A 64 14.73 -11.03 -0.80
C GLU A 64 16.26 -11.06 -0.95
N LYS A 65 16.93 -9.91 -0.87
CA LYS A 65 18.39 -9.83 -0.96
C LYS A 65 19.08 -10.52 0.22
N ASP A 66 18.56 -10.32 1.43
CA ASP A 66 19.14 -10.95 2.61
C ASP A 66 18.90 -12.46 2.61
N LEU A 67 17.74 -12.91 2.11
CA LEU A 67 17.43 -14.31 1.90
C LEU A 67 18.42 -14.93 0.91
N GLN A 68 18.64 -14.31 -0.26
CA GLN A 68 19.60 -14.81 -1.26
C GLN A 68 21.02 -14.95 -0.70
N LYS A 69 21.50 -13.98 0.10
CA LYS A 69 22.82 -14.07 0.74
C LYS A 69 22.90 -15.25 1.71
N LYS A 70 21.85 -15.45 2.52
CA LYS A 70 21.77 -16.56 3.47
C LYS A 70 21.72 -17.91 2.76
N GLU A 71 20.94 -18.02 1.69
CA GLU A 71 20.86 -19.23 0.87
C GLU A 71 22.21 -19.56 0.22
N LYS A 72 22.93 -18.56 -0.30
CA LYS A 72 24.27 -18.76 -0.85
C LYS A 72 25.26 -19.27 0.21
N ALA A 73 25.31 -18.63 1.37
CA ALA A 73 26.17 -19.07 2.47
C ALA A 73 25.80 -20.49 2.96
N LEU A 74 24.50 -20.80 2.99
CA LEU A 74 24.01 -22.13 3.36
C LEU A 74 24.39 -23.19 2.33
N ALA A 75 24.32 -22.87 1.03
CA ALA A 75 24.76 -23.75 -0.04
C ALA A 75 26.28 -24.01 0.01
N GLU A 76 27.08 -22.97 0.27
CA GLU A 76 28.53 -23.10 0.45
C GLU A 76 28.86 -24.00 1.66
N ALA A 77 28.20 -23.80 2.81
CA ALA A 77 28.37 -24.66 3.98
C ALA A 77 27.98 -26.12 3.70
N ALA A 78 26.87 -26.35 3.00
CA ALA A 78 26.45 -27.69 2.60
C ALA A 78 27.47 -28.36 1.66
N ALA A 79 28.04 -27.61 0.70
CA ALA A 79 29.07 -28.10 -0.19
C ALA A 79 30.35 -28.49 0.57
N LEU A 80 30.80 -27.67 1.52
CA LEU A 80 31.96 -27.98 2.37
C LEU A 80 31.74 -29.26 3.19
N LEU A 81 30.55 -29.42 3.79
CA LEU A 81 30.20 -30.64 4.53
C LEU A 81 30.22 -31.88 3.63
N LEU A 82 29.69 -31.78 2.42
CA LEU A 82 29.71 -32.87 1.45
C LEU A 82 31.13 -33.22 1.01
N LEU A 83 31.98 -32.23 0.73
CA LEU A 83 33.37 -32.45 0.38
C LEU A 83 34.15 -33.11 1.51
N ARG A 84 33.97 -32.66 2.76
CA ARG A 84 34.58 -33.29 3.94
C ARG A 84 34.16 -34.76 4.07
N LYS A 85 32.88 -35.07 3.90
CA LYS A 85 32.37 -36.46 3.93
C LYS A 85 33.01 -37.32 2.82
N LYS A 86 33.10 -36.79 1.60
CA LYS A 86 33.74 -37.48 0.48
C LYS A 86 35.24 -37.70 0.71
N ALA A 87 35.95 -36.70 1.21
CA ALA A 87 37.37 -36.81 1.53
C ALA A 87 37.62 -37.90 2.58
N ARG A 88 36.85 -37.90 3.68
CA ARG A 88 36.90 -38.96 4.70
C ARG A 88 36.62 -40.35 4.14
N ALA A 89 35.67 -40.48 3.20
CA ALA A 89 35.37 -41.76 2.59
C ALA A 89 36.51 -42.31 1.71
N ILE A 90 37.32 -41.43 1.11
CA ILE A 90 38.44 -41.81 0.24
C ILE A 90 39.71 -42.05 1.06
N TRP A 91 40.04 -41.15 1.99
CA TRP A 91 41.31 -41.14 2.71
C TRP A 91 41.23 -41.68 4.15
N GLY A 92 40.05 -42.03 4.65
CA GLY A 92 39.83 -42.35 6.07
C GLY A 92 39.80 -41.08 6.94
N ASP A 93 39.56 -41.23 8.24
CA ASP A 93 39.75 -40.12 9.17
C ASP A 93 41.25 -39.90 9.38
N GLN A 94 41.77 -38.77 8.87
CA GLN A 94 42.96 -38.15 9.45
C GLN A 94 42.52 -37.45 10.74
N GLU A 95 42.18 -38.25 11.75
CA GLU A 95 42.26 -37.78 13.12
C GLU A 95 43.75 -37.81 13.47
N ASP A 96 44.36 -36.62 13.52
CA ASP A 96 45.67 -36.40 14.08
C ASP A 96 45.71 -36.96 15.52
N GLU A 97 46.81 -37.64 15.87
CA GLU A 97 47.31 -37.66 17.26
C GLU A 97 47.49 -36.22 17.79
#